data_AF-A0A6B2UG93-F1
#
_entry.id   AF-A0A6B2UG93-F1
#
_cell.length_a   1.000
_cell.length_b   1.000
_cell.length_c   1.000
_cell.angle_alpha   90.00
_cell.angle_beta   90.00
_cell.angle_gamma   90.00
#
_symmetry.space_group_name_H-M   'P 1'
#
loop_
_entity.id
_entity.type
_entity.pdbx_description
1 polymer ?
#
loop_
_entity_poly.entity_id
_entity_poly.type
_entity_poly.pdbx_seq_one_letter_code
_entity_poly.pdbx_strand_id
1 'polypeptide(L)'
;MVRTMRPLLALRRAARMARHTSPLSDGLPADEELLLDAPEPWLAPALVAAGAGDHEAAAKLLATTRERGQWEVRDRAVRRLASFAARRPEWYAHWTATAPHDPDL
;
A
#
# COMPACT_ATOMS: atom_id res chain seq x y z
N MET A 1 -18.14 1.32 38.10
CA MET A 1 -18.28 0.91 36.69
C MET A 1 -17.41 1.84 35.85
N VAL A 2 -16.76 1.34 34.79
CA VAL A 2 -15.82 2.00 33.85
C VAL A 2 -14.33 1.95 34.23
N ARG A 3 -13.66 0.98 33.61
CA ARG A 3 -12.20 0.80 33.49
C ARG A 3 -11.63 1.86 32.54
N THR A 4 -10.70 2.67 33.00
CA THR A 4 -9.85 3.52 32.16
C THR A 4 -8.83 2.64 31.43
N MET A 5 -9.16 2.17 30.23
CA MET A 5 -8.20 1.59 29.30
C MET A 5 -7.69 2.69 28.35
N ARG A 6 -6.40 3.03 28.48
CA ARG A 6 -5.44 3.30 27.38
C ARG A 6 -4.16 3.88 27.98
N PRO A 7 -2.99 3.32 27.64
CA PRO A 7 -2.26 3.92 26.52
C PRO A 7 -1.47 2.88 25.71
N LEU A 8 -2.15 2.12 24.84
CA LEU A 8 -1.46 1.23 23.88
C LEU A 8 -0.88 1.98 22.65
N LEU A 9 -1.19 3.28 22.49
CA LEU A 9 -0.72 4.09 21.36
C LEU A 9 0.71 4.63 21.54
N ALA A 10 1.18 4.80 22.78
CA ALA A 10 2.50 5.35 23.05
C ALA A 10 3.64 4.37 22.66
N LEU A 11 3.46 3.08 22.94
CA LEU A 11 4.47 2.06 22.66
C LEU A 11 4.70 1.86 21.15
N ARG A 12 3.66 2.02 20.32
CA ARG A 12 3.77 1.91 18.85
C ARG A 12 4.58 3.05 18.22
N ARG A 13 4.62 4.25 18.81
CA ARG A 13 5.43 5.37 18.30
C ARG A 13 6.91 5.21 18.65
N ALA A 14 7.24 4.72 19.85
CA ALA A 14 8.63 4.49 20.27
C ALA A 14 9.34 3.44 19.39
N ALA A 15 8.66 2.35 19.03
CA ALA A 15 9.20 1.34 18.11
C ALA A 15 9.38 1.85 16.67
N ARG A 16 8.63 2.87 16.25
CA ARG A 16 8.78 3.51 14.92
C ARG A 16 9.94 4.51 14.91
N MET A 17 10.12 5.31 15.97
CA MET A 17 11.25 6.25 16.05
C MET A 17 12.59 5.55 16.22
N ALA A 18 12.68 4.46 16.99
CA ALA A 18 13.92 3.69 17.13
C ALA A 18 14.44 3.10 15.81
N ARG A 19 13.56 2.91 14.80
CA ARG A 19 13.95 2.49 13.44
C ARG A 19 14.33 3.65 12.51
N HIS A 20 14.06 4.90 12.90
CA HIS A 20 14.25 6.09 12.08
C HIS A 20 15.25 7.10 12.66
N THR A 21 15.87 6.81 13.81
CA THR A 21 16.86 7.71 14.41
C THR A 21 18.21 7.04 14.59
N SER A 22 19.00 6.97 13.49
CA SER A 22 20.41 7.41 13.41
C SER A 22 21.10 6.87 12.15
N PRO A 23 22.00 7.64 11.51
CA PRO A 23 22.09 9.09 11.40
C PRO A 23 22.05 9.57 9.93
N LEU A 24 21.88 10.89 9.76
CA LEU A 24 22.18 11.62 8.53
C LEU A 24 23.56 11.19 8.00
N SER A 25 23.60 10.67 6.78
CA SER A 25 24.84 10.53 6.01
C SER A 25 24.61 11.18 4.65
N ASP A 26 25.38 12.23 4.39
CA ASP A 26 25.55 12.86 3.08
C ASP A 26 25.77 11.77 2.01
N GLY A 27 24.96 11.80 0.94
CA GLY A 27 25.16 10.96 -0.25
C GLY A 27 24.36 9.66 -0.30
N LEU A 28 23.05 9.69 -0.02
CA LEU A 28 22.18 8.57 -0.37
C LEU A 28 21.95 8.55 -1.91
N PRO A 29 22.35 7.49 -2.63
CA PRO A 29 21.88 7.30 -4.01
C PRO A 29 20.35 7.17 -4.00
N ALA A 30 19.71 7.49 -5.13
CA ALA A 30 18.27 7.37 -5.29
C ALA A 30 17.78 6.01 -4.76
N ASP A 31 16.57 5.98 -4.17
CA ASP A 31 15.89 4.78 -3.65
C ASP A 31 15.57 3.76 -4.78
N GLU A 32 16.60 3.27 -5.46
CA GLU A 32 16.59 2.32 -6.56
C GLU A 32 17.79 1.41 -6.26
N GLU A 33 17.64 0.24 -5.64
CA GLU A 33 17.08 -0.94 -6.27
C GLU A 33 16.97 -2.01 -5.18
N LEU A 34 16.01 -1.88 -4.27
CA LEU A 34 15.65 -3.01 -3.43
C LEU A 34 14.95 -4.04 -4.33
N LEU A 35 15.67 -5.11 -4.64
CA LEU A 35 15.15 -6.29 -5.34
C LEU A 35 13.83 -6.70 -4.69
N LEU A 36 12.75 -6.37 -5.38
CA LEU A 36 11.40 -6.74 -4.99
C LEU A 36 11.37 -8.26 -4.89
N ASP A 37 10.95 -8.81 -3.73
CA ASP A 37 10.43 -10.17 -3.68
C ASP A 37 9.52 -10.37 -4.89
N ALA A 38 9.70 -11.52 -5.57
CA ALA A 38 8.91 -11.89 -6.73
C ALA A 38 7.44 -11.52 -6.47
N PRO A 39 6.76 -10.85 -7.41
CA PRO A 39 5.42 -10.35 -7.17
C PRO A 39 4.57 -11.48 -6.63
N GLU A 40 3.98 -11.25 -5.47
CA GLU A 40 3.17 -12.23 -4.79
C GLU A 40 2.14 -12.81 -5.77
N PRO A 41 2.04 -14.14 -5.93
CA PRO A 41 1.22 -14.74 -7.00
C PRO A 41 -0.25 -14.29 -6.98
N TRP A 42 -0.77 -13.93 -5.81
CA TRP A 42 -2.14 -13.44 -5.62
C TRP A 42 -2.35 -12.01 -6.16
N LEU A 43 -1.29 -11.21 -6.29
CA LEU A 43 -1.33 -9.83 -6.78
C LEU A 43 -1.12 -9.75 -8.30
N ALA A 44 -0.43 -10.73 -8.89
CA ALA A 44 -0.06 -10.73 -10.30
C ALA A 44 -1.25 -10.51 -11.26
N PRO A 45 -2.43 -11.14 -11.09
CA PRO A 45 -3.56 -10.91 -11.98
C PRO A 45 -4.05 -9.45 -11.97
N ALA A 46 -4.03 -8.79 -10.81
CA ALA A 46 -4.43 -7.39 -10.69
C ALA A 46 -3.42 -6.44 -11.37
N LEU A 47 -2.12 -6.72 -11.25
CA LEU A 47 -1.09 -5.93 -11.93
C LEU A 47 -1.09 -6.13 -13.44
N VAL A 48 -1.42 -7.34 -13.93
CA VAL A 48 -1.56 -7.61 -15.37
C VAL A 48 -2.76 -6.85 -15.93
N ALA A 49 -3.92 -6.89 -15.26
CA ALA A 49 -5.09 -6.10 -15.65
C ALA A 49 -4.80 -4.59 -15.64
N ALA A 50 -4.10 -4.11 -14.59
CA ALA A 50 -3.66 -2.72 -14.52
C ALA A 50 -2.72 -2.34 -15.67
N GLY A 51 -1.83 -3.25 -16.08
CA GLY A 51 -0.98 -3.10 -17.27
C GLY A 51 -1.76 -2.94 -18.57
N ALA A 52 -2.95 -3.56 -18.66
CA ALA A 52 -3.90 -3.42 -19.76
C ALA A 52 -4.81 -2.18 -19.62
N GLY A 53 -4.67 -1.38 -18.55
CA GLY A 53 -5.49 -0.20 -18.29
C GLY A 53 -6.73 -0.45 -17.42
N ASP A 54 -6.99 -1.69 -17.05
CA ASP A 54 -8.17 -2.07 -16.25
C ASP A 54 -7.86 -1.98 -14.74
N HIS A 55 -8.68 -1.25 -14.00
CA HIS A 55 -8.56 -1.07 -12.56
C HIS A 55 -9.49 -1.98 -11.74
N GLU A 56 -10.45 -2.66 -12.37
CA GLU A 56 -11.48 -3.44 -11.67
C GLU A 56 -10.88 -4.59 -10.84
N ALA A 57 -9.85 -5.26 -11.37
CA ALA A 57 -9.16 -6.32 -10.65
C ALA A 57 -8.44 -5.81 -9.38
N ALA A 58 -7.87 -4.60 -9.44
CA ALA A 58 -7.24 -3.96 -8.30
C ALA A 58 -8.28 -3.52 -7.26
N ALA A 59 -9.37 -2.87 -7.70
CA ALA A 59 -10.49 -2.48 -6.84
C ALA A 59 -11.09 -3.69 -6.12
N LYS A 60 -11.37 -4.78 -6.85
CA LYS A 60 -11.91 -6.01 -6.28
C LYS A 60 -10.99 -6.65 -5.24
N LEU A 61 -9.68 -6.65 -5.50
CA LEU A 61 -8.69 -7.16 -4.55
C LEU A 61 -8.68 -6.34 -3.25
N LEU A 62 -8.69 -5.01 -3.35
CA LEU A 62 -8.72 -4.12 -2.20
C LEU A 62 -10.03 -4.25 -1.41
N ALA A 63 -11.17 -4.31 -2.09
CA ALA A 63 -12.47 -4.51 -1.46
C ALA A 63 -12.53 -5.84 -0.71
N THR A 64 -12.08 -6.94 -1.36
CA THR A 64 -12.06 -8.28 -0.75
C THR A 64 -11.17 -8.32 0.49
N THR A 65 -9.99 -7.71 0.45
CA THR A 65 -9.08 -7.69 1.61
C THR A 65 -9.64 -6.83 2.75
N ARG A 66 -10.34 -5.73 2.44
CA ARG A 66 -11.07 -4.91 3.42
C ARG A 66 -12.20 -5.68 4.09
N GLU A 67 -13.04 -6.33 3.30
CA GLU A 67 -14.19 -7.11 3.79
C GLU A 67 -13.77 -8.30 4.67
N ARG A 68 -12.64 -8.92 4.33
CA ARG A 68 -12.09 -10.05 5.09
C ARG A 68 -11.18 -9.63 6.26
N GLY A 69 -10.92 -8.33 6.43
CA GLY A 69 -10.02 -7.82 7.47
C GLY A 69 -8.56 -8.28 7.33
N GLN A 70 -8.12 -8.54 6.10
CA GLN A 70 -6.74 -8.99 5.79
C GLN A 70 -5.80 -7.80 5.63
N TRP A 71 -5.61 -7.04 6.71
CA TRP A 71 -4.93 -5.74 6.67
C TRP A 71 -3.47 -5.83 6.22
N GLU A 72 -2.76 -6.91 6.57
CA GLU A 72 -1.37 -7.14 6.15
C GLU A 72 -1.27 -7.39 4.64
N VAL A 73 -2.20 -8.19 4.09
CA VAL A 73 -2.26 -8.45 2.64
C VAL A 73 -2.65 -7.18 1.90
N ARG A 74 -3.60 -6.41 2.44
CA ARG A 74 -4.01 -5.12 1.90
C ARG A 74 -2.87 -4.12 1.87
N ASP A 75 -2.10 -3.97 2.95
CA ASP A 75 -0.95 -3.05 2.99
C ASP A 75 0.08 -3.39 1.90
N ARG A 76 0.38 -4.68 1.71
CA ARG A 76 1.27 -5.13 0.63
C ARG A 76 0.69 -4.82 -0.75
N ALA A 77 -0.60 -5.08 -0.97
CA ALA A 77 -1.28 -4.81 -2.23
C ALA A 77 -1.23 -3.32 -2.58
N VAL A 78 -1.61 -2.46 -1.62
CA VAL A 78 -1.64 -1.00 -1.78
C VAL A 78 -0.25 -0.45 -2.11
N ARG A 79 0.81 -0.87 -1.41
CA ARG A 79 2.18 -0.42 -1.70
C ARG A 79 2.59 -0.75 -3.12
N ARG A 80 2.34 -1.98 -3.57
CA ARG A 80 2.73 -2.40 -4.92
C ARG A 80 1.89 -1.73 -6.01
N LEU A 81 0.58 -1.52 -5.77
CA LEU A 81 -0.28 -0.76 -6.67
C LEU A 81 0.12 0.71 -6.74
N ALA A 82 0.49 1.34 -5.63
CA ALA A 82 1.00 2.71 -5.60
C ALA A 82 2.31 2.84 -6.40
N SER A 83 3.25 1.91 -6.24
CA SER A 83 4.47 1.87 -7.05
C SER A 83 4.20 1.62 -8.54
N PHE A 84 3.10 0.94 -8.89
CA PHE A 84 2.65 0.79 -10.27
C PHE A 84 2.07 2.12 -10.80
N ALA A 85 1.14 2.72 -10.05
CA ALA A 85 0.51 4.00 -10.38
C ALA A 85 1.53 5.14 -10.57
N ALA A 86 2.58 5.18 -9.74
CA ALA A 86 3.65 6.16 -9.88
C ALA A 86 4.36 6.10 -11.24
N ARG A 87 4.44 4.92 -11.87
CA ARG A 87 5.05 4.73 -13.20
C ARG A 87 4.04 4.83 -14.35
N ARG A 88 2.75 4.81 -14.04
CA ARG A 88 1.63 4.83 -14.99
C ARG A 88 0.52 5.75 -14.43
N PRO A 89 0.78 7.06 -14.32
CA PRO A 89 -0.14 7.99 -13.69
C PRO A 89 -1.50 8.07 -14.40
N GLU A 90 -1.54 7.79 -15.71
CA GLU A 90 -2.76 7.76 -16.50
C GLU A 90 -3.72 6.66 -16.06
N TRP A 91 -3.20 5.52 -15.56
CA TRP A 91 -4.04 4.44 -15.04
C TRP A 91 -4.76 4.86 -13.75
N TYR A 92 -4.04 5.51 -12.83
CA TYR A 92 -4.63 6.00 -11.58
C TYR A 92 -5.59 7.18 -11.83
N ALA A 93 -5.25 8.07 -12.76
CA ALA A 93 -6.15 9.15 -13.18
C ALA A 93 -7.44 8.60 -13.80
N HIS A 94 -7.35 7.55 -14.63
CA HIS A 94 -8.51 6.88 -15.21
C HIS A 94 -9.39 6.27 -14.12
N TRP A 95 -8.82 5.50 -13.18
CA TRP A 95 -9.56 4.91 -12.06
C TRP A 95 -10.27 5.98 -11.22
N THR A 96 -9.57 7.07 -10.86
CA THR A 96 -10.16 8.16 -10.07
C THR A 96 -11.32 8.85 -10.81
N ALA A 97 -11.22 8.97 -12.14
CA ALA A 97 -12.28 9.55 -12.96
C ALA A 97 -13.49 8.62 -13.12
N THR A 98 -13.29 7.31 -13.24
CA THR A 98 -14.37 6.33 -13.43
C THR A 98 -15.07 5.95 -12.12
N ALA A 99 -14.36 5.97 -10.99
CA ALA A 99 -14.88 5.56 -9.69
C ALA A 99 -14.51 6.58 -8.59
N PRO A 100 -15.02 7.83 -8.63
CA PRO A 100 -14.67 8.90 -7.69
C PRO A 100 -15.14 8.66 -6.25
N HIS A 101 -15.92 7.61 -6.01
CA HIS A 101 -16.45 7.23 -4.69
C HIS A 101 -15.95 5.85 -4.24
N ASP A 102 -14.93 5.31 -4.91
CA ASP A 102 -14.28 4.08 -4.49
C ASP A 102 -13.65 4.29 -3.10
N PRO A 103 -14.01 3.49 -2.09
CA PRO A 103 -13.44 3.61 -0.74
C PRO A 103 -11.95 3.26 -0.67
N ASP A 104 -11.40 2.68 -1.73
CA ASP A 104 -10.02 2.23 -1.81
C ASP A 104 -9.10 3.17 -2.62
N LEU A 105 -9.65 4.27 -3.17
CA LEU A 105 -8.92 5.39 -3.81
C LEU A 105 -8.66 6.55 -2.84
#